data_AF-A0A9E2Z2P0-F1
#
_entry.id   AF-A0A9E2Z2P0-F1
#
_cell.length_a   1.000
_cell.length_b   1.000
_cell.length_c   1.000
_cell.angle_alpha   90.00
_cell.angle_beta   90.00
_cell.angle_gamma   90.00
#
_symmetry.space_group_name_H-M   'P 1'
#
loop_
_entity.id
_entity.type
_entity.pdbx_description
1 polymer ?
#
loop_
_entity_poly.entity_id
_entity_poly.type
_entity_poly.pdbx_seq_one_letter_code
_entity_poly.pdbx_strand_id
1 'polypeptide(L)'
;MPWPYALGIDVGVAHTVAAICQLDGPHPGERAAARPIRLKRGGGEDPHAGASIAGASVIDRVGDAVPIIWEDTAYAAHELVAALIVRLAGQLAAARGAAEQVVVTHPPAWGPYRLDLLHQALHAEGLANVVLVPEPVAAAVGIATRHRLDGDTLAVYDLG
;
A
#
# COMPACT_ATOMS: atom_id res chain seq x y z
N MET A 1 -13.60 -18.82 -13.78
CA MET A 1 -12.39 -18.25 -13.16
C MET A 1 -12.56 -16.75 -13.12
N PRO A 2 -12.34 -16.07 -11.98
CA PRO A 2 -12.22 -14.61 -11.99
C PRO A 2 -11.07 -14.21 -12.94
N TRP A 3 -11.22 -13.09 -13.64
CA TRP A 3 -10.17 -12.60 -14.54
C TRP A 3 -8.92 -12.19 -13.76
N PRO A 4 -7.72 -12.36 -14.36
CA PRO A 4 -6.47 -11.92 -13.75
C PRO A 4 -6.52 -10.42 -13.45
N TYR A 5 -5.90 -10.02 -12.35
CA TYR A 5 -5.92 -8.63 -11.90
C TYR A 5 -4.61 -8.24 -11.20
N ALA A 6 -4.30 -6.95 -11.26
CA ALA A 6 -3.28 -6.30 -10.45
C ALA A 6 -3.93 -5.56 -9.27
N LEU A 7 -3.25 -5.53 -8.14
CA LEU A 7 -3.65 -4.88 -6.90
C LEU A 7 -2.72 -3.70 -6.60
N GLY A 8 -3.26 -2.50 -6.50
CA GLY A 8 -2.57 -1.32 -5.97
C GLY A 8 -2.98 -1.07 -4.52
N ILE A 9 -2.03 -0.84 -3.63
CA ILE A 9 -2.28 -0.49 -2.23
C ILE A 9 -1.57 0.84 -1.94
N ASP A 10 -2.31 1.77 -1.37
CA ASP A 10 -1.80 3.02 -0.85
C ASP A 10 -1.92 3.02 0.66
N VAL A 11 -0.77 3.11 1.34
CA VAL A 11 -0.71 3.19 2.80
C VAL A 11 -0.31 4.62 3.15
N GLY A 12 -1.29 5.44 3.52
CA GLY A 12 -1.07 6.78 4.05
C GLY A 12 -1.06 6.80 5.58
N VAL A 13 -0.76 7.98 6.13
CA VAL A 13 -0.74 8.22 7.59
C VAL A 13 -2.13 8.00 8.22
N ALA A 14 -3.20 8.44 7.55
CA ALA A 14 -4.57 8.42 8.04
C ALA A 14 -5.43 7.31 7.42
N HIS A 15 -5.12 6.92 6.18
CA HIS A 15 -5.95 6.02 5.40
C HIS A 15 -5.10 4.99 4.69
N THR A 16 -5.65 3.78 4.59
CA THR A 16 -5.15 2.76 3.67
C THR A 16 -6.22 2.49 2.63
N VAL A 17 -5.84 2.52 1.36
CA VAL A 17 -6.71 2.37 0.21
C VAL A 17 -6.19 1.25 -0.67
N ALA A 18 -7.07 0.37 -1.14
CA ALA A 18 -6.74 -0.62 -2.15
C ALA A 18 -7.54 -0.38 -3.44
N ALA A 19 -6.91 -0.68 -4.57
CA ALA A 19 -7.41 -0.52 -5.93
C ALA A 19 -7.13 -1.78 -6.74
N ILE A 20 -8.03 -2.16 -7.65
CA ILE A 20 -7.87 -3.33 -8.52
C ILE A 20 -7.89 -2.88 -9.97
N CYS A 21 -6.98 -3.40 -10.78
CA CYS A 21 -6.97 -3.26 -12.24
C CYS A 21 -7.12 -4.64 -12.87
N GLN A 22 -8.18 -4.85 -13.66
CA GLN A 22 -8.37 -6.10 -14.39
C GLN A 22 -7.38 -6.15 -15.58
N LEU A 23 -6.69 -7.28 -15.74
CA LEU A 23 -5.62 -7.44 -16.74
C LEU A 23 -6.16 -8.01 -18.05
N ASP A 24 -7.27 -8.74 -18.03
CA ASP A 24 -7.95 -9.25 -19.23
C ASP A 24 -9.47 -9.10 -19.09
N GLY A 25 -10.10 -8.31 -19.95
CA GLY A 25 -11.56 -8.11 -20.03
C GLY A 25 -11.97 -7.71 -21.46
N PRO A 26 -13.27 -7.66 -21.81
CA PRO A 26 -13.74 -7.30 -23.16
C PRO A 26 -13.30 -5.91 -23.64
N HIS A 27 -12.78 -5.10 -22.72
CA HIS A 27 -12.10 -3.86 -22.98
C HIS A 27 -10.68 -3.96 -22.41
N PRO A 28 -9.67 -4.31 -23.23
CA PRO A 28 -8.27 -4.19 -22.86
C PRO A 28 -8.00 -2.74 -22.44
N GLY A 29 -7.82 -2.50 -21.14
CA GLY A 29 -7.71 -1.15 -20.59
C GLY A 29 -9.02 -0.50 -20.10
N GLU A 30 -10.18 -1.19 -20.05
CA GLU A 30 -11.20 -0.83 -19.05
C GLU A 30 -10.61 -1.14 -17.68
N ARG A 31 -10.10 -0.08 -17.10
CA ARG A 31 -9.64 -0.03 -15.73
C ARG A 31 -10.89 -0.12 -14.88
N ALA A 32 -11.18 -1.32 -14.38
CA ALA A 32 -12.21 -1.51 -13.36
C ALA A 32 -12.05 -0.41 -12.32
N ALA A 33 -13.13 0.34 -12.05
CA ALA A 33 -13.10 1.41 -11.07
C ALA A 33 -12.46 0.85 -9.80
N ALA A 34 -11.29 1.39 -9.44
CA ALA A 34 -10.71 1.16 -8.14
C ALA A 34 -11.81 1.46 -7.13
N ARG A 35 -12.38 0.42 -6.51
CA ARG A 35 -13.31 0.60 -5.41
C ARG A 35 -12.41 0.77 -4.20
N PRO A 36 -12.16 2.01 -3.74
CA PRO A 36 -11.30 2.20 -2.58
C PRO A 36 -11.95 1.46 -1.42
N ILE A 37 -11.32 0.38 -0.98
CA ILE A 37 -11.65 -0.18 0.33
C ILE A 37 -10.91 0.69 1.31
N ARG A 38 -11.61 1.68 1.87
CA ARG A 38 -11.12 2.44 3.03
C ARG A 38 -11.36 1.60 4.26
N LEU A 39 -10.30 1.02 4.80
CA LEU A 39 -10.35 0.54 6.17
C LEU A 39 -10.27 1.76 7.09
N LYS A 40 -11.31 1.99 7.89
CA LYS A 40 -11.16 2.83 9.08
C LYS A 40 -10.19 2.09 10.00
N ARG A 41 -9.14 2.77 10.44
CA ARG A 41 -8.26 2.28 11.50
C ARG A 41 -9.14 1.90 12.69
N GLY A 42 -9.18 0.61 13.02
CA GLY A 42 -10.01 0.12 14.11
C GLY A 42 -9.37 0.49 15.42
N GLY A 43 -10.11 1.17 16.31
CA GLY A 43 -9.75 1.22 17.73
C GLY A 43 -10.07 -0.15 18.32
N GLY A 44 -9.09 -1.05 18.34
CA GLY A 44 -9.24 -2.42 18.83
C GLY A 44 -7.91 -3.15 18.91
N GLU A 45 -7.91 -4.23 19.68
CA GLU A 45 -6.83 -5.11 20.19
C GLU A 45 -5.83 -5.67 19.15
N ASP A 46 -5.86 -5.20 17.90
CA ASP A 46 -5.02 -5.66 16.81
C ASP A 46 -3.91 -4.62 16.47
N PRO A 47 -2.62 -4.93 16.73
CA PRO A 47 -1.52 -4.01 16.47
C PRO A 47 -1.44 -3.61 14.98
N HIS A 48 -1.90 -4.47 14.07
CA HIS A 48 -1.85 -4.27 12.63
C HIS A 48 -3.06 -3.48 12.09
N ALA A 49 -4.17 -3.41 12.85
CA ALA A 49 -5.35 -2.62 12.49
C ALA A 49 -5.32 -1.19 13.05
N GLY A 50 -4.49 -0.95 14.08
CA GLY A 50 -4.75 0.09 15.08
C GLY A 50 -3.61 1.04 15.39
N ALA A 51 -2.34 0.75 15.07
CA ALA A 51 -1.17 1.52 15.51
C ALA A 51 -1.09 3.05 15.13
N SER A 52 -1.91 3.88 15.75
CA SER A 52 -1.62 5.30 15.97
C SER A 52 -0.91 5.33 17.33
N ILE A 53 0.41 5.35 17.31
CA ILE A 53 1.19 5.27 18.54
C ILE A 53 1.56 6.69 18.91
N ALA A 54 0.99 7.15 20.02
CA ALA A 54 1.34 8.38 20.73
C ALA A 54 1.97 9.48 19.86
N GLY A 55 1.19 10.04 18.92
CA GLY A 55 1.54 11.25 18.17
C GLY A 55 2.30 11.09 16.85
N ALA A 56 2.80 9.89 16.50
CA ALA A 56 3.45 9.64 15.21
C ALA A 56 2.73 8.55 14.41
N SER A 57 2.55 8.75 13.10
CA SER A 57 2.03 7.68 12.25
C SER A 57 3.07 6.55 12.15
N VAL A 58 2.62 5.29 12.11
CA VAL A 58 3.55 4.14 11.97
C VAL A 58 4.36 4.21 10.69
N ILE A 59 3.77 4.74 9.62
CA ILE A 59 4.48 4.86 8.34
C ILE A 59 5.66 5.84 8.44
N ASP A 60 5.55 6.92 9.24
CA ASP A 60 6.66 7.84 9.48
C ASP A 60 7.82 7.20 10.26
N ARG A 61 7.51 6.15 11.04
CA ARG A 61 8.48 5.39 11.83
C ARG A 61 9.15 4.26 11.04
N VAL A 62 8.84 4.06 9.76
CA VAL A 62 9.54 3.07 8.95
C VAL A 62 11.03 3.42 8.86
N GLY A 63 11.88 2.45 9.23
CA GLY A 63 13.32 2.62 9.36
C GLY A 63 13.77 3.31 10.65
N ASP A 64 12.87 3.59 11.59
CA ASP A 64 13.23 3.95 12.95
C ASP A 64 13.75 2.71 13.70
N ALA A 65 14.86 2.88 14.43
CA ALA A 65 15.47 1.82 15.24
C ALA A 65 14.71 1.59 16.55
N VAL A 66 13.92 2.57 17.01
CA VAL A 66 13.14 2.44 18.23
C VAL A 66 11.87 1.65 17.91
N PRO A 67 11.62 0.51 18.57
CA PRO A 67 10.44 -0.28 18.27
C PRO A 67 9.14 0.39 18.74
N ILE A 68 8.05 -0.20 18.29
CA ILE A 68 6.69 0.04 18.72
C ILE A 68 6.36 -1.03 19.75
N ILE A 69 5.91 -0.63 20.94
CA ILE A 69 5.48 -1.59 21.96
C ILE A 69 3.96 -1.74 21.91
N TRP A 70 3.50 -2.98 21.78
CA TRP A 70 2.09 -3.36 21.85
C TRP A 70 1.93 -4.61 22.70
N GLU A 71 1.13 -4.55 23.76
CA GLU A 71 0.85 -5.67 24.68
C GLU A 71 2.12 -6.46 25.05
N ASP A 72 3.15 -5.73 25.51
CA ASP A 72 4.46 -6.26 25.91
C ASP A 72 5.35 -6.84 24.80
N THR A 73 4.93 -6.74 23.53
CA THR A 73 5.71 -7.15 22.37
C THR A 73 6.27 -5.95 21.62
N ALA A 74 7.54 -6.04 21.21
CA ALA A 74 8.22 -5.03 20.41
C ALA A 74 8.11 -5.37 18.91
N TYR A 75 7.66 -4.40 18.13
CA TYR A 75 7.53 -4.50 16.67
C TYR A 75 8.31 -3.40 15.99
N ALA A 76 8.99 -3.70 14.89
CA ALA A 76 9.48 -2.65 14.02
C ALA A 76 8.34 -2.06 13.18
N ALA A 77 8.40 -0.77 12.87
CA ALA A 77 7.33 -0.11 12.12
C ALA A 77 7.10 -0.71 10.72
N HIS A 78 8.16 -1.14 10.04
CA HIS A 78 8.08 -1.75 8.71
C HIS A 78 7.42 -3.14 8.74
N GLU A 79 7.57 -3.89 9.84
CA GLU A 79 6.87 -5.17 10.04
C GLU A 79 5.36 -4.95 10.18
N LEU A 80 4.96 -3.93 10.96
CA LEU A 80 3.54 -3.59 11.10
C LEU A 80 2.91 -3.11 9.78
N VAL A 81 3.63 -2.30 9.00
CA VAL A 81 3.18 -1.87 7.67
C VAL A 81 3.07 -3.06 6.71
N ALA A 82 4.07 -3.95 6.69
CA ALA A 82 4.04 -5.15 5.86
C ALA A 82 2.85 -6.06 6.21
N ALA A 83 2.64 -6.34 7.50
CA ALA A 83 1.52 -7.16 7.97
C ALA A 83 0.16 -6.56 7.56
N LEU A 84 -0.01 -5.24 7.63
CA LEU A 84 -1.22 -4.57 7.14
C LEU A 84 -1.43 -4.78 5.64
N ILE A 85 -0.38 -4.62 4.84
CA ILE A 85 -0.41 -4.84 3.38
C ILE A 85 -0.77 -6.29 3.06
N VAL A 86 -0.12 -7.25 3.70
CA VAL A 86 -0.35 -8.69 3.49
C VAL A 86 -1.76 -9.08 3.89
N ARG A 87 -2.27 -8.57 5.02
CA ARG A 87 -3.66 -8.79 5.44
C ARG A 87 -4.65 -8.26 4.40
N LEU A 88 -4.43 -7.05 3.89
CA LEU A 88 -5.28 -6.45 2.86
C LEU A 88 -5.27 -7.25 1.56
N ALA A 89 -4.09 -7.66 1.11
CA ALA A 89 -3.92 -8.52 -0.06
C ALA A 89 -4.64 -9.86 0.15
N GLY A 90 -4.49 -10.49 1.31
CA GLY A 90 -5.15 -11.74 1.68
C GLY A 90 -6.66 -11.63 1.73
N GLN A 91 -7.21 -10.54 2.28
CA GLN A 91 -8.66 -10.28 2.30
C GLN A 91 -9.25 -10.19 0.88
N LEU A 92 -8.55 -9.50 -0.04
CA LEU A 92 -8.96 -9.43 -1.43
C LEU A 92 -8.80 -10.77 -2.15
N ALA A 93 -7.71 -11.48 -1.88
CA ALA A 93 -7.44 -12.79 -2.46
C ALA A 93 -8.46 -13.84 -2.04
N ALA A 94 -8.95 -13.80 -0.80
CA ALA A 94 -10.01 -14.71 -0.34
C ALA A 94 -11.30 -14.58 -1.18
N ALA A 95 -11.58 -13.39 -1.71
CA ALA A 95 -12.77 -13.14 -2.53
C ALA A 95 -12.55 -13.37 -4.04
N ARG A 96 -11.30 -13.27 -4.53
CA ARG A 96 -11.00 -13.18 -5.98
C ARG A 96 -9.87 -14.07 -6.48
N GLY A 97 -9.19 -14.80 -5.62
CA GLY A 97 -7.90 -15.43 -5.91
C GLY A 97 -6.74 -14.43 -5.80
N ALA A 98 -5.50 -14.94 -5.81
CA ALA A 98 -4.30 -14.11 -5.71
C ALA A 98 -4.20 -13.12 -6.89
N ALA A 99 -3.67 -11.93 -6.61
CA ALA A 99 -3.35 -10.96 -7.66
C ALA A 99 -2.13 -11.44 -8.45
N GLU A 100 -2.10 -11.16 -9.76
CA GLU A 100 -0.91 -11.42 -10.60
C GLU A 100 0.25 -10.50 -10.21
N GLN A 101 -0.07 -9.29 -9.75
CA GLN A 101 0.91 -8.31 -9.32
C GLN A 101 0.36 -7.45 -8.19
N VAL A 102 1.19 -7.17 -7.19
CA VAL A 102 0.90 -6.21 -6.12
C VAL A 102 1.83 -5.02 -6.24
N VAL A 103 1.26 -3.83 -6.24
CA VAL A 103 1.96 -2.54 -6.25
C VAL A 103 1.61 -1.81 -4.98
N VAL A 104 2.61 -1.32 -4.25
CA VAL A 104 2.42 -0.55 -3.02
C VAL A 104 3.06 0.82 -3.16
N THR A 105 2.32 1.87 -2.83
CA THR A 105 2.88 3.22 -2.81
C THR A 105 3.71 3.46 -1.55
N HIS A 106 4.67 4.37 -1.62
CA HIS A 106 5.42 4.81 -0.45
C HIS A 106 5.70 6.32 -0.50
N PRO A 107 5.98 6.95 0.66
CA PRO A 107 6.41 8.34 0.70
C PRO A 107 7.64 8.58 -0.18
N PRO A 108 7.69 9.67 -0.96
CA PRO A 108 8.78 9.92 -1.90
C PRO A 108 10.13 10.19 -1.20
N ALA A 109 10.10 10.57 0.08
CA ALA A 109 11.30 10.80 0.89
C ALA A 109 12.01 9.51 1.32
N TRP A 110 11.42 8.33 1.10
CA TRP A 110 12.05 7.08 1.47
C TRP A 110 13.21 6.73 0.54
N GLY A 111 14.41 6.68 1.11
CA GLY A 111 15.59 6.16 0.43
C GLY A 111 15.66 4.62 0.45
N PRO A 112 16.73 4.05 -0.16
CA PRO A 112 16.89 2.60 -0.34
C PRO A 112 16.77 1.80 0.96
N TYR A 113 17.26 2.32 2.08
CA TYR A 113 17.20 1.66 3.39
C TYR A 113 15.76 1.35 3.83
N ARG A 114 14.86 2.34 3.76
CA ARG A 114 13.46 2.16 4.18
C ARG A 114 12.71 1.23 3.24
N LEU A 115 13.01 1.30 1.94
CA LEU A 115 12.42 0.42 0.92
C LEU A 115 12.86 -1.03 1.13
N ASP A 116 14.14 -1.26 1.40
CA ASP A 116 14.69 -2.59 1.67
C ASP A 116 14.08 -3.22 2.93
N LEU A 117 13.96 -2.46 4.01
CA LEU A 117 13.28 -2.93 5.23
C LEU A 117 11.83 -3.34 4.98
N LEU A 118 11.08 -2.54 4.22
CA LEU A 118 9.70 -2.88 3.87
C LEU A 118 9.66 -4.12 2.95
N HIS A 119 10.54 -4.22 1.96
CA HIS A 119 10.63 -5.39 1.10
C HIS A 119 10.91 -6.67 1.88
N GLN A 120 11.87 -6.63 2.80
CA GLN A 120 12.22 -7.78 3.64
C GLN A 120 11.06 -8.19 4.53
N ALA A 121 10.37 -7.24 5.15
CA ALA A 121 9.18 -7.53 5.96
C ALA A 121 8.04 -8.12 5.13
N LEU A 122 7.75 -7.57 3.95
CA LEU A 122 6.75 -8.12 3.02
C LEU A 122 7.11 -9.55 2.58
N HIS A 123 8.38 -9.79 2.29
CA HIS A 123 8.87 -11.11 1.93
C HIS A 123 8.74 -12.12 3.09
N ALA A 124 9.08 -11.71 4.32
CA ALA A 124 8.94 -12.54 5.52
C ALA A 124 7.48 -12.94 5.79
N GLU A 125 6.54 -12.04 5.49
CA GLU A 125 5.09 -12.27 5.56
C GLU A 125 4.52 -13.04 4.34
N GLY A 126 5.38 -13.51 3.43
CA GLY A 126 5.00 -14.34 2.29
C GLY A 126 4.56 -13.58 1.04
N LEU A 127 4.70 -12.25 1.01
CA LEU A 127 4.39 -11.40 -0.14
C LEU A 127 5.68 -10.91 -0.81
N ALA A 128 6.35 -11.82 -1.52
CA ALA A 128 7.67 -11.57 -2.12
C ALA A 128 7.64 -10.73 -3.41
N ASN A 129 6.57 -10.81 -4.20
CA ASN A 129 6.48 -10.16 -5.51
C ASN A 129 5.68 -8.84 -5.43
N VAL A 130 6.26 -7.85 -4.75
CA VAL A 130 5.69 -6.50 -4.61
C VAL A 130 6.54 -5.48 -5.36
N VAL A 131 5.89 -4.58 -6.08
CA VAL A 131 6.54 -3.41 -6.66
C VAL A 131 6.26 -2.19 -5.78
N LEU A 132 7.31 -1.58 -5.24
CA LEU A 132 7.20 -0.32 -4.51
C LEU A 132 7.31 0.86 -5.49
N VAL A 133 6.38 1.82 -5.38
CA VAL A 133 6.35 3.01 -6.25
C VAL A 133 6.19 4.26 -5.39
N PRO A 134 6.89 5.38 -5.66
CA PRO A 134 6.62 6.62 -4.95
C PRO A 134 5.19 7.08 -5.20
N GLU A 135 4.50 7.50 -4.14
CA GLU A 135 3.13 8.02 -4.22
C GLU A 135 2.92 9.07 -5.32
N PRO A 136 3.76 10.13 -5.46
CA PRO A 136 3.53 11.12 -6.52
C PRO A 136 3.66 10.53 -7.93
N VAL A 137 4.45 9.47 -8.11
CA VAL A 137 4.54 8.76 -9.39
C VAL A 137 3.25 7.97 -9.65
N ALA A 138 2.73 7.26 -8.64
CA ALA A 138 1.46 6.57 -8.75
C ALA A 138 0.29 7.53 -9.03
N ALA A 139 0.27 8.70 -8.38
CA ALA A 139 -0.70 9.76 -8.64
C ALA A 139 -0.60 10.30 -10.08
N ALA A 140 0.63 10.58 -10.56
CA ALA A 140 0.87 11.04 -11.92
C ALA A 140 0.37 10.03 -12.96
N VAL A 141 0.69 8.75 -12.79
CA VAL A 141 0.18 7.66 -13.64
C VAL A 141 -1.35 7.58 -13.53
N GLY A 142 -1.91 7.67 -12.34
CA GLY A 142 -3.36 7.68 -12.11
C GLY A 142 -4.11 8.83 -12.81
N ILE A 143 -3.46 9.99 -12.97
CA ILE A 143 -4.01 11.12 -13.72
C ILE A 143 -3.82 10.94 -15.23
N ALA A 144 -2.62 10.55 -15.68
CA ALA A 144 -2.30 10.32 -17.10
C ALA A 144 -3.16 9.20 -17.73
N THR A 145 -3.68 8.30 -16.89
CA THR A 145 -4.59 7.23 -17.31
C THR A 145 -6.03 7.72 -17.54
N ARG A 146 -6.43 8.86 -16.98
CA ARG A 146 -7.80 9.43 -17.10
C ARG A 146 -7.86 10.64 -18.03
N HIS A 147 -6.75 11.35 -18.14
CA HIS A 147 -6.64 12.60 -18.88
C HIS A 147 -5.42 12.55 -19.78
N ARG A 148 -5.55 13.10 -20.98
CA ARG A 148 -4.38 13.44 -21.78
C ARG A 148 -3.69 14.63 -21.11
N LEU A 149 -2.42 14.47 -20.80
CA LEU A 149 -1.59 15.53 -20.24
C LEU A 149 -0.81 16.18 -21.36
N ASP A 150 -0.86 17.50 -21.41
CA ASP A 150 -0.06 18.31 -22.31
C ASP A 150 1.14 18.87 -21.52
N GLY A 151 2.36 18.64 -22.01
CA GLY A 151 3.61 19.09 -21.39
C GLY A 151 4.43 17.99 -20.71
N ASP A 152 5.65 18.35 -20.28
CA ASP A 152 6.68 17.39 -19.82
C ASP A 152 6.90 17.42 -18.30
N THR A 153 6.09 18.21 -17.56
CA THR A 153 6.26 18.39 -16.11
C THR A 153 4.92 18.41 -15.40
N LEU A 154 4.80 17.62 -14.34
CA LEU A 154 3.63 17.56 -13.48
C LEU A 154 4.05 17.83 -12.04
N ALA A 155 3.38 18.79 -11.40
CA ALA A 155 3.49 19.00 -9.96
C ALA A 155 2.39 18.19 -9.26
N VAL A 156 2.78 17.34 -8.30
CA VAL A 156 1.85 16.64 -7.41
C VAL A 156 1.96 17.30 -6.04
N TYR A 157 0.80 17.68 -5.50
CA TYR A 157 0.71 18.29 -4.18
C TYR A 157 -0.20 17.41 -3.32
N ASP A 158 0.37 16.90 -2.23
CA ASP A 158 -0.29 16.01 -1.28
C ASP A 158 -0.43 16.70 0.09
N LEU A 159 -1.62 16.59 0.67
CA LEU A 159 -2.04 17.18 1.95
C LEU A 159 -2.71 16.11 2.83
N GLY A 160 -2.16 14.89 2.81
CA GLY A 160 -2.61 13.73 3.58
C GLY A 160 -2.05 13.64 4.99
#